data_AF-A0A9D8LG65-F1
#
_entry.id   AF-A0A9D8LG65-F1
#
_cell.length_a   1.000
_cell.length_b   1.000
_cell.length_c   1.000
_cell.angle_alpha   90.00
_cell.angle_beta   90.00
_cell.angle_gamma   90.00
#
_symmetry.space_group_name_H-M   'P 1'
#
loop_
_entity.id
_entity.type
_entity.pdbx_description
1 polymer ?
#
loop_
_entity_poly.entity_id
_entity_poly.type
_entity_poly.pdbx_seq_one_letter_code
_entity_poly.pdbx_strand_id
1 'polypeptide(L)'
;MTTQEEEKDKNLDRPVSFRLPPGDKAKLIKVAAAQGLTAGQLARKIVARDLDIEARLNHVRRAIANADLLRQLLGQLGRVGNNLNQIASNLNGGGDRSQAGTDLSRLSPALEKALDAVLSALKRGRS
;
A
#
# COMPACT_ATOMS: atom_id res chain seq x y z
N MET A 1 -15.15 -21.00 -4.54
CA MET A 1 -14.75 -20.89 -3.12
C MET A 1 -15.38 -19.62 -2.58
N THR A 2 -16.45 -19.77 -1.83
CA THR A 2 -17.25 -18.69 -1.23
C THR A 2 -16.46 -17.99 -0.13
N THR A 3 -16.10 -16.73 -0.35
CA THR A 3 -15.67 -15.81 0.70
C THR A 3 -16.84 -15.60 1.66
N GLN A 4 -16.81 -16.27 2.81
CA GLN A 4 -17.65 -15.89 3.93
C GLN A 4 -17.18 -14.51 4.38
N GLU A 5 -18.00 -13.49 4.15
CA GLU A 5 -17.82 -12.18 4.73
C GLU A 5 -18.01 -12.35 6.24
N GLU A 6 -16.91 -12.31 7.01
CA GLU A 6 -16.97 -12.28 8.47
C GLU A 6 -17.82 -11.08 8.88
N GLU A 7 -19.03 -11.37 9.37
CA GLU A 7 -19.97 -10.40 9.88
C GLU A 7 -19.29 -9.66 11.04
N LYS A 8 -18.91 -8.40 10.81
CA LYS A 8 -18.32 -7.56 11.85
C LYS A 8 -19.37 -7.39 12.93
N ASP A 9 -19.14 -7.98 14.09
CA ASP A 9 -19.93 -7.70 15.28
C ASP A 9 -19.81 -6.19 15.58
N LYS A 10 -20.89 -5.43 15.33
CA LYS A 10 -20.92 -3.97 15.44
C LYS A 10 -21.22 -3.51 16.87
N ASN A 11 -21.41 -4.44 17.82
CA ASN A 11 -21.81 -4.14 19.19
C ASN A 11 -20.60 -4.10 20.15
N LEU A 12 -19.57 -3.31 19.82
CA LEU A 12 -18.46 -3.07 20.74
C LEU A 12 -18.67 -1.77 21.51
N ASP A 13 -18.45 -1.83 22.82
CA ASP A 13 -18.40 -0.67 23.70
C ASP A 13 -17.24 0.28 23.35
N ARG A 14 -17.24 1.47 23.96
CA ARG A 14 -16.23 2.51 23.71
C ARG A 14 -14.80 1.97 23.89
N PRO A 15 -13.83 2.38 23.03
CA PRO A 15 -12.46 1.91 23.14
C PRO A 15 -11.80 2.28 24.47
N VAL A 16 -11.08 1.34 25.07
CA VAL A 16 -10.19 1.61 26.21
C VAL A 16 -8.89 2.20 25.68
N SER A 17 -8.59 3.45 26.03
CA SER A 17 -7.35 4.13 25.65
C SER A 17 -6.35 4.16 26.81
N PHE A 18 -5.08 3.86 26.53
CA PHE A 18 -3.97 4.01 27.47
C PHE A 18 -2.82 4.79 26.84
N ARG A 19 -2.01 5.46 27.66
CA ARG A 19 -0.86 6.23 27.21
C ARG A 19 0.39 5.35 27.23
N LEU A 20 1.23 5.51 26.20
CA LEU A 20 2.52 4.85 26.11
C LEU A 20 3.62 5.89 25.91
N PRO A 21 4.81 5.67 26.49
CA PRO A 21 6.02 6.39 26.08
C PRO A 21 6.27 6.23 24.57
N PRO A 22 6.86 7.23 23.89
CA PRO A 22 7.09 7.17 22.44
C PRO A 22 7.87 5.93 21.97
N GLY A 23 8.88 5.50 22.75
CA GLY A 23 9.68 4.32 22.44
C GLY A 23 8.88 3.01 22.50
N ASP A 24 7.95 2.90 23.45
CA ASP A 24 7.16 1.68 23.63
C ASP A 24 6.00 1.62 22.64
N LYS A 25 5.44 2.76 22.24
CA LYS A 25 4.51 2.83 21.12
C LYS A 25 5.14 2.31 19.82
N ALA A 26 6.39 2.71 19.54
CA ALA A 26 7.11 2.24 18.36
C ALA A 26 7.36 0.72 18.41
N LYS A 27 7.76 0.19 19.57
CA LYS A 27 7.92 -1.26 19.78
C LYS A 27 6.60 -2.01 19.57
N LEU A 28 5.49 -1.52 20.14
CA LEU A 28 4.16 -2.13 19.98
C LEU A 28 3.76 -2.22 18.50
N ILE A 29 3.93 -1.14 17.74
CA ILE A 29 3.62 -1.12 16.30
C ILE A 29 4.49 -2.13 15.54
N LYS A 30 5.80 -2.17 15.85
CA LYS A 30 6.74 -3.10 15.19
C LYS A 30 6.40 -4.57 15.47
N VAL A 31 6.10 -4.92 16.72
CA VAL A 31 5.73 -6.29 17.12
C VAL A 31 4.38 -6.68 16.50
N ALA A 32 3.41 -5.77 16.49
CA ALA A 32 2.11 -6.00 15.87
C ALA A 32 2.26 -6.27 14.36
N ALA A 33 3.03 -5.44 13.67
CA ALA A 33 3.31 -5.59 12.24
C ALA A 33 3.99 -6.93 11.92
N ALA A 34 4.96 -7.38 12.74
CA ALA A 34 5.61 -8.68 12.57
C ALA A 34 4.64 -9.86 12.69
N GLN A 35 3.54 -9.69 13.43
CA GLN A 35 2.48 -10.70 13.59
C GLN A 35 1.31 -10.52 12.62
N GLY A 36 1.37 -9.55 11.70
CA GLY A 36 0.24 -9.23 10.81
C GLY A 36 -0.99 -8.69 11.55
N LEU A 37 -0.78 -8.02 12.67
CA LEU A 37 -1.82 -7.41 13.51
C LEU A 37 -1.66 -5.89 13.56
N THR A 38 -2.75 -5.18 13.79
CA THR A 38 -2.68 -3.78 14.23
C THR A 38 -2.25 -3.70 15.69
N ALA A 39 -1.70 -2.56 16.12
CA ALA A 39 -1.35 -2.34 17.52
C ALA A 39 -2.54 -2.58 18.48
N GLY A 40 -3.76 -2.19 18.08
CA GLY A 40 -4.98 -2.42 18.86
C GLY A 40 -5.37 -3.90 18.93
N GLN A 41 -5.21 -4.66 17.85
CA GLN A 41 -5.47 -6.11 17.87
C GLN A 41 -4.45 -6.87 18.71
N LEU A 42 -3.16 -6.49 18.65
CA LEU A 42 -2.16 -7.06 19.53
C LEU A 42 -2.46 -6.74 21.00
N ALA A 43 -2.86 -5.50 21.31
CA ALA A 43 -3.27 -5.12 22.67
C ALA A 43 -4.49 -5.91 23.14
N ARG A 44 -5.53 -6.04 22.30
CA ARG A 44 -6.72 -6.87 22.59
C ARG A 44 -6.34 -8.32 22.81
N LYS A 45 -5.40 -8.87 22.04
CA LYS A 45 -4.89 -10.24 22.20
C LYS A 45 -4.27 -10.46 23.57
N ILE A 46 -3.41 -9.53 24.00
CA ILE A 46 -2.72 -9.61 25.29
C ILE A 46 -3.73 -9.52 26.43
N VAL A 47 -4.60 -8.52 26.41
CA VAL A 47 -5.64 -8.33 27.43
C VAL A 47 -6.58 -9.53 27.49
N ALA A 48 -7.04 -10.03 26.34
CA ALA A 48 -7.93 -11.18 26.31
C ALA A 48 -7.25 -12.46 26.83
N ARG A 49 -5.97 -12.67 26.52
CA ARG A 49 -5.19 -13.77 27.09
C ARG A 49 -5.12 -13.69 28.61
N ASP A 50 -4.82 -12.51 29.14
CA ASP A 50 -4.66 -12.33 30.59
C ASP A 50 -6.00 -12.40 31.34
N LEU A 51 -7.11 -12.13 30.66
CA LEU A 51 -8.48 -12.23 31.20
C LEU A 51 -9.19 -13.55 30.87
N ASP A 52 -8.51 -14.51 30.23
CA ASP A 52 -9.07 -15.79 29.77
C ASP A 52 -10.30 -15.65 28.86
N ILE A 53 -10.28 -14.63 27.99
CA ILE A 53 -11.33 -14.34 27.00
C ILE A 53 -10.88 -14.85 25.63
N GLU A 54 -11.76 -15.58 24.93
CA GLU A 54 -11.53 -15.92 23.52
C GLU A 54 -11.66 -14.67 22.61
N ALA A 55 -10.54 -14.01 22.33
CA ALA A 55 -10.52 -12.93 21.35
C ALA A 55 -10.49 -13.48 19.92
N ARG A 56 -11.62 -13.34 19.20
CA ARG A 56 -11.63 -13.43 17.74
C ARG A 56 -10.91 -12.21 17.16
N LEU A 57 -9.67 -12.43 16.72
CA LEU A 57 -8.85 -11.41 16.08
C LEU A 57 -8.87 -11.65 14.59
N ASN A 58 -9.54 -10.76 13.85
CA ASN A 58 -9.45 -10.75 12.41
C ASN A 58 -7.99 -10.50 12.04
N HIS A 59 -7.35 -11.42 11.31
CA HIS A 59 -6.01 -11.15 10.79
C HIS A 59 -6.07 -9.88 9.94
N VAL A 60 -5.19 -8.91 10.17
CA VAL A 60 -5.04 -7.83 9.21
C VAL A 60 -4.55 -8.50 7.93
N ARG A 61 -5.22 -8.22 6.81
CA ARG A 61 -4.75 -8.62 5.48
C ARG A 61 -3.25 -8.36 5.43
N ARG A 62 -2.47 -9.43 5.21
CA ARG A 62 -0.99 -9.43 5.11
C ARG A 62 -0.53 -8.09 4.56
N ALA A 63 0.43 -7.44 5.25
CA ALA A 63 1.15 -6.32 4.67
C ALA A 63 1.49 -6.69 3.22
N ILE A 64 0.91 -5.98 2.25
CA ILE A 64 1.02 -6.37 0.84
C ILE A 64 2.51 -6.35 0.53
N ALA A 65 3.07 -7.51 0.23
CA ALA A 65 4.47 -7.61 -0.13
C ALA A 65 4.73 -6.58 -1.25
N ASN A 66 5.77 -5.77 -1.08
CA ASN A 66 6.15 -4.71 -2.02
C ASN A 66 5.25 -3.46 -2.03
N ALA A 67 4.40 -3.21 -1.01
CA ALA A 67 3.56 -2.00 -0.96
C ALA A 67 4.35 -0.68 -1.15
N ASP A 68 5.49 -0.53 -0.48
CA ASP A 68 6.33 0.65 -0.61
C ASP A 68 6.98 0.75 -1.99
N LEU A 69 7.43 -0.38 -2.55
CA LEU A 69 7.97 -0.45 -3.91
C LEU A 69 6.91 -0.08 -4.95
N LEU A 70 5.69 -0.61 -4.82
CA LEU A 70 4.55 -0.28 -5.70
C LEU A 70 4.19 1.20 -5.59
N ARG A 71 4.27 1.79 -4.40
CA ARG A 71 4.03 3.23 -4.19
C ARG A 71 5.08 4.10 -4.90
N GLN A 72 6.36 3.70 -4.84
CA GLN A 72 7.43 4.37 -5.56
C GLN A 72 7.25 4.27 -7.08
N LEU A 73 6.90 3.07 -7.57
CA LEU A 73 6.62 2.83 -8.99
C LEU A 73 5.43 3.66 -9.49
N LEU A 74 4.37 3.78 -8.67
CA LEU A 74 3.22 4.63 -8.99
C LEU A 74 3.63 6.11 -9.13
N GLY A 75 4.52 6.59 -8.24
CA GLY A 75 5.06 7.95 -8.33
C GLY A 75 5.90 8.18 -9.59
N GLN A 76 6.71 7.19 -10.00
CA GLN A 76 7.47 7.26 -11.25
C GLN A 76 6.55 7.29 -12.47
N LEU A 77 5.53 6.44 -12.49
CA LEU A 77 4.55 6.40 -13.57
C LEU A 77 3.76 7.71 -13.66
N GLY A 78 3.42 8.33 -12.53
CA GLY A 78 2.79 9.65 -12.50
C GLY A 78 3.63 10.75 -13.17
N ARG A 79 4.97 10.71 -13.04
CA ARG A 79 5.86 11.65 -13.75
C ARG A 79 5.85 11.42 -15.26
N VAL A 80 5.88 10.16 -15.69
CA VAL A 80 5.79 9.79 -17.10
C VAL A 80 4.44 10.25 -17.70
N GLY A 81 3.34 10.05 -16.97
CA GLY A 81 2.02 10.53 -17.34
C GLY A 81 1.94 12.06 -17.45
N ASN A 82 2.55 12.79 -16.51
CA ASN A 82 2.62 14.25 -16.59
C ASN A 82 3.38 14.74 -17.83
N ASN A 83 4.51 14.10 -18.18
CA ASN A 83 5.27 14.43 -19.37
C ASN A 83 4.45 14.17 -20.65
N LEU A 84 3.73 13.04 -20.70
CA LEU A 84 2.79 12.75 -21.79
C LEU A 84 1.68 13.80 -21.90
N ASN A 85 1.12 14.22 -20.77
CA ASN A 85 0.09 15.24 -20.73
C ASN A 85 0.61 16.61 -21.22
N GLN A 86 1.87 16.94 -20.92
CA GLN A 86 2.51 18.16 -21.44
C GLN A 86 2.69 18.11 -22.96
N ILE A 87 3.13 16.97 -23.51
CA ILE A 87 3.24 16.78 -24.96
C ILE A 87 1.87 16.92 -25.62
N ALA A 88 0.84 16.28 -25.06
CA ALA A 88 -0.52 16.38 -25.57
C ALA A 88 -1.06 17.82 -25.51
N SER A 89 -0.85 18.52 -24.40
CA SER A 89 -1.25 19.92 -24.24
C SER A 89 -0.54 20.84 -25.24
N ASN A 90 0.76 20.62 -25.47
CA ASN A 90 1.54 21.39 -26.45
C ASN A 90 0.99 21.17 -27.87
N LEU A 91 0.72 19.91 -28.25
CA LEU A 91 0.13 19.57 -29.54
C LEU A 91 -1.27 20.19 -29.73
N ASN A 92 -2.11 20.13 -28.71
CA ASN A 92 -3.45 20.72 -28.74
C ASN A 92 -3.41 22.25 -28.88
N GLY A 93 -2.35 22.91 -28.38
CA GLY A 93 -2.11 24.34 -28.51
C GLY A 93 -1.50 24.78 -29.85
N GLY A 94 -1.32 23.87 -30.81
CA GLY A 94 -0.67 24.16 -32.10
C GLY A 94 0.85 24.02 -32.09
N GLY A 95 1.41 23.35 -31.08
CA GLY A 95 2.84 23.08 -30.97
C GLY A 95 3.39 22.18 -32.08
N ASP A 96 4.71 22.17 -32.22
CA ASP A 96 5.41 21.44 -33.27
C ASP A 96 5.26 19.91 -33.14
N ARG A 97 4.73 19.28 -34.19
CA ARG A 97 4.53 17.84 -34.28
C ARG A 97 5.84 17.06 -34.40
N SER A 98 6.87 17.65 -35.01
CA SER A 98 8.20 17.04 -35.13
C SER A 98 8.86 16.92 -33.76
N GLN A 99 8.80 18.01 -32.98
CA GLN A 99 9.27 18.03 -31.60
C GLN A 99 8.52 17.02 -30.72
N ALA A 100 7.19 16.94 -30.83
CA ALA A 100 6.38 15.99 -30.06
C ALA A 100 6.73 14.52 -30.37
N GLY A 101 7.01 14.18 -31.63
CA GLY A 101 7.46 12.82 -32.01
C GLY A 101 8.81 12.46 -31.40
N THR A 102 9.73 13.43 -31.32
CA THR A 102 11.03 13.26 -30.67
C THR A 102 10.88 13.05 -29.16
N ASP A 103 10.01 13.83 -28.52
CA ASP A 103 9.76 13.74 -27.08
C ASP A 103 9.05 12.42 -26.71
N LEU A 104 8.16 11.93 -27.56
CA LEU A 104 7.52 10.62 -27.38
C LEU A 104 8.55 9.49 -27.48
N SER A 105 9.45 9.54 -28.47
CA SER A 105 10.52 8.55 -28.65
C SER A 105 11.47 8.48 -27.45
N ARG A 106 11.68 9.61 -26.77
CA ARG A 106 12.49 9.69 -25.53
C ARG A 106 11.77 9.12 -24.31
N LEU A 107 10.44 9.12 -24.28
CA LEU A 107 9.64 8.61 -23.17
C LEU A 107 9.43 7.09 -23.21
N SER A 108 9.39 6.48 -24.40
CA SER A 108 9.13 5.04 -24.55
C SER A 108 10.02 4.13 -23.69
N PRO A 109 11.36 4.31 -23.63
CA PRO A 109 12.22 3.45 -22.82
C PRO A 109 11.95 3.56 -21.31
N ALA A 110 11.54 4.75 -20.85
CA ALA A 110 11.21 4.96 -19.43
C ALA A 110 9.90 4.26 -19.05
N LEU A 111 8.92 4.24 -19.96
CA LEU A 111 7.65 3.56 -19.78
C LEU A 111 7.85 2.03 -19.76
N GLU A 112 8.63 1.48 -20.70
CA GLU A 112 8.97 0.06 -20.75
C GLU A 112 9.68 -0.40 -19.48
N LYS A 113 10.67 0.37 -19.02
CA LYS A 113 11.38 0.07 -17.77
C LYS A 113 10.47 0.09 -16.54
N ALA A 114 9.50 1.02 -16.49
CA ALA A 114 8.53 1.08 -15.40
C ALA A 114 7.58 -0.12 -15.42
N LEU A 115 7.14 -0.55 -16.62
CA LEU A 115 6.31 -1.74 -16.81
C LEU A 115 7.03 -3.01 -16.32
N ASP A 116 8.30 -3.20 -16.71
CA ASP A 116 9.11 -4.34 -16.28
C ASP A 116 9.31 -4.39 -14.77
N ALA A 117 9.51 -3.23 -14.14
CA ALA A 117 9.68 -3.12 -12.70
C ALA A 117 8.38 -3.48 -11.95
N VAL A 118 7.21 -3.04 -12.46
CA VAL A 118 5.90 -3.42 -11.92
C VAL A 118 5.67 -4.92 -12.08
N LEU A 119 5.90 -5.48 -13.27
CA LEU A 119 5.73 -6.91 -13.54
C LEU A 119 6.66 -7.75 -12.65
N SER A 120 7.89 -7.31 -12.42
CA SER A 120 8.84 -7.97 -11.52
C SER A 120 8.39 -7.91 -10.06
N ALA A 121 7.88 -6.76 -9.59
CA ALA A 121 7.35 -6.59 -8.25
C ALA A 121 6.10 -7.46 -8.00
N LEU A 122 5.25 -7.63 -9.02
CA LEU A 122 4.07 -8.49 -8.97
C LEU A 122 4.41 -9.98 -9.05
N LYS A 123 5.39 -10.37 -9.89
CA LYS A 123 5.86 -11.77 -10.01
C LYS A 123 6.54 -12.26 -8.72
N ARG A 124 7.34 -11.42 -8.06
CA ARG A 124 7.99 -11.75 -6.77
C ARG A 124 7.00 -12.01 -5.63
N GLY A 125 5.76 -11.51 -5.72
CA GLY A 125 4.73 -11.72 -4.69
C GLY A 125 3.96 -13.05 -4.79
N ARG A 126 4.22 -13.87 -5.80
CA ARG A 126 3.57 -15.19 -6.00
C ARG A 126 4.42 -16.40 -5.61
N SER A 127 5.66 -16.21 -5.17
CA SER A 127 6.56 -17.30 -4.75
C SER A 127 6.54 -17.53 -3.24
#